data_AF-A0A9E4ZQC4-F1
#
_entry.id   AF-A0A9E4ZQC4-F1
#
_cell.length_a   1.000
_cell.length_b   1.000
_cell.length_c   1.000
_cell.angle_alpha   90.00
_cell.angle_beta   90.00
_cell.angle_gamma   90.00
#
_symmetry.space_group_name_H-M   'P 1'
#
loop_
_entity.id
_entity.type
_entity.pdbx_description
1 polymer ?
#
loop_
_entity_poly.entity_id
_entity_poly.type
_entity_poly.pdbx_seq_one_letter_code
_entity_poly.pdbx_strand_id
1 'polypeptide(L)'
;MQRAPTKWKCSICGNTIYWDELFTYGKNGVVHFNCFKDTAIKVAKIPTEELQAALESLEEELRSIVAYKQRLGKVQNEELKKSLESAEKDAEKNAGILTRLVEKLAGL
;
A
#
# COMPACT_ATOMS: atom_id res chain seq x y z
N MET A 1 17.24 -10.95 12.11
CA MET A 1 16.08 -11.67 11.55
C MET A 1 16.10 -11.47 10.04
N GLN A 2 16.09 -12.55 9.24
CA GLN A 2 16.05 -12.42 7.78
C GLN A 2 14.65 -11.91 7.37
N ARG A 3 14.59 -10.83 6.61
CA ARG A 3 13.32 -10.29 6.08
C ARG A 3 12.70 -11.34 5.17
N ALA A 4 11.44 -11.71 5.38
CA ALA A 4 10.75 -12.66 4.52
C ALA A 4 10.52 -12.00 3.15
N PRO A 5 11.17 -12.48 2.07
CA PRO A 5 10.96 -11.90 0.75
C PRO A 5 9.56 -12.26 0.25
N THR A 6 8.93 -11.32 -0.46
CA THR A 6 7.75 -11.65 -1.25
C THR A 6 8.17 -12.29 -2.58
N LYS A 7 7.18 -12.79 -3.34
CA LYS A 7 7.40 -13.25 -4.72
C LYS A 7 7.50 -12.10 -5.74
N TRP A 8 7.26 -10.86 -5.31
CA TRP A 8 7.14 -9.72 -6.21
C TRP A 8 8.42 -8.89 -6.25
N LYS A 9 8.67 -8.32 -7.43
CA LYS A 9 9.71 -7.32 -7.65
C LYS A 9 9.03 -6.00 -7.97
N CYS A 10 9.60 -4.91 -7.47
CA CYS A 10 9.09 -3.58 -7.73
C CYS A 10 9.26 -3.23 -9.21
N SER A 11 8.16 -2.91 -9.90
CA SER A 11 8.19 -2.51 -11.31
C SER A 11 8.93 -1.20 -11.58
N ILE A 12 9.31 -0.44 -10.54
CA ILE A 12 10.04 0.85 -10.66
C ILE A 12 11.54 0.65 -10.45
N CYS A 13 11.97 0.03 -9.33
CA CYS A 13 13.40 -0.12 -9.01
C CYS A 13 13.97 -1.52 -9.29
N GLY A 14 13.14 -2.50 -9.65
CA GLY A 14 13.56 -3.87 -9.95
C GLY A 14 13.93 -4.74 -8.72
N ASN A 15 13.99 -4.14 -7.53
CA ASN A 15 14.34 -4.84 -6.29
C ASN A 15 13.18 -5.73 -5.80
N THR A 16 13.53 -6.80 -5.07
CA THR A 16 12.57 -7.67 -4.39
C THR A 16 11.84 -6.89 -3.30
N ILE A 17 10.52 -7.01 -3.26
CA ILE A 17 9.68 -6.44 -2.20
C ILE A 17 9.69 -7.41 -1.03
N TYR A 18 9.83 -6.90 0.19
CA TYR A 18 9.72 -7.70 1.42
C TYR A 18 8.37 -7.51 2.11
N TRP A 19 7.94 -8.50 2.88
CA TRP A 19 6.66 -8.43 3.62
C TRP A 19 6.63 -7.36 4.72
N ASP A 20 7.80 -6.89 5.17
CA ASP A 20 7.92 -5.78 6.12
C ASP A 20 7.96 -4.40 5.45
N GLU A 21 7.88 -4.34 4.12
CA GLU A 21 7.84 -3.10 3.36
C GLU A 21 6.41 -2.77 2.91
N LEU A 22 6.11 -1.47 2.81
CA LEU A 22 4.86 -1.01 2.23
C LEU A 22 4.95 -1.09 0.71
N PHE A 23 4.01 -1.76 0.08
CA PHE A 23 3.90 -1.88 -1.36
C PHE A 23 2.45 -1.76 -1.80
N THR A 24 2.24 -1.37 -3.05
CA THR A 24 0.92 -1.29 -3.66
C THR A 24 0.90 -1.92 -5.05
N TYR A 25 -0.31 -2.24 -5.53
CA TYR A 25 -0.56 -2.79 -6.85
C TYR A 25 -0.91 -1.65 -7.81
N GLY A 26 0.10 -1.17 -8.53
CA GLY A 26 -0.10 -0.25 -9.64
C GLY A 26 -0.49 -0.97 -10.92
N LYS A 27 -0.82 -0.17 -11.95
CA LYS A 27 -1.19 -0.63 -13.30
C LYS A 27 -0.11 -1.49 -13.96
N ASN A 28 1.16 -1.15 -13.75
CA ASN A 28 2.32 -1.85 -14.32
C ASN A 28 2.87 -2.96 -13.40
N GLY A 29 2.15 -3.31 -12.34
CA GLY A 29 2.54 -4.35 -11.39
C GLY A 29 2.76 -3.82 -9.97
N VAL A 30 3.41 -4.65 -9.14
CA VAL A 30 3.62 -4.34 -7.72
C VAL A 30 4.79 -3.36 -7.57
N VAL A 31 4.62 -2.34 -6.74
CA VAL A 31 5.62 -1.29 -6.53
C VAL A 31 5.79 -1.00 -5.05
N HIS A 32 7.01 -0.69 -4.60
CA HIS A 32 7.21 -0.14 -3.27
C HIS A 32 6.45 1.18 -3.16
N PHE A 33 5.81 1.41 -2.01
CA PHE A 33 5.12 2.66 -1.75
C PHE A 33 6.07 3.86 -1.88
N ASN A 34 7.30 3.76 -1.37
CA ASN A 34 8.28 4.83 -1.48
C ASN A 34 8.66 5.13 -2.95
N CYS A 35 8.90 4.09 -3.75
CA CYS A 35 9.18 4.28 -5.18
C CYS A 35 7.98 4.90 -5.91
N PHE A 36 6.77 4.47 -5.56
CA PHE A 36 5.53 5.01 -6.10
C PHE A 36 5.34 6.48 -5.73
N LYS A 37 5.52 6.83 -4.45
CA LYS A 37 5.47 8.19 -3.91
C LYS A 37 6.45 9.12 -4.61
N ASP A 38 7.72 8.72 -4.67
CA ASP A 38 8.78 9.52 -5.31
C ASP A 38 8.51 9.74 -6.80
N THR A 39 7.96 8.74 -7.46
CA THR A 39 7.61 8.82 -8.89
C THR A 39 6.43 9.77 -9.08
N ALA A 40 5.35 9.57 -8.31
CA ALA A 40 4.14 10.38 -8.39
C ALA A 40 4.45 11.87 -8.15
N ILE A 41 5.23 12.20 -7.11
CA ILE A 41 5.61 13.59 -6.80
C ILE A 41 6.42 14.22 -7.94
N LYS A 42 7.30 13.46 -8.60
CA LYS A 42 8.14 13.98 -9.70
C LYS A 42 7.37 14.26 -10.98
N VAL A 43 6.34 13.46 -11.28
CA VAL A 43 5.63 13.55 -12.57
C VAL A 43 4.30 14.30 -12.49
N ALA A 44 3.75 14.47 -11.29
CA ALA A 44 2.44 15.06 -11.12
C ALA A 44 2.37 16.50 -11.63
N LYS A 45 1.25 16.79 -12.29
CA LYS A 45 0.92 18.13 -12.81
C LYS A 45 -0.05 18.89 -11.92
N ILE A 46 -0.39 18.31 -10.76
CA ILE A 46 -1.29 18.89 -9.76
C ILE A 46 -0.49 19.52 -8.62
N PRO A 47 -1.10 20.41 -7.81
CA PRO A 47 -0.46 20.95 -6.62
C PRO A 47 0.05 19.83 -5.71
N THR A 48 1.29 19.95 -5.24
CA THR A 48 1.95 18.92 -4.42
C THR A 48 1.16 18.60 -3.16
N GLU A 49 0.48 19.58 -2.56
CA GLU A 49 -0.31 19.40 -1.33
C GLU A 49 -1.51 18.45 -1.51
N GLU A 50 -2.25 18.56 -2.62
CA GLU A 50 -3.39 17.68 -2.91
C GLU A 50 -2.93 16.24 -3.19
N LEU A 51 -1.83 16.09 -3.93
CA LEU A 51 -1.22 14.79 -4.18
C LEU A 51 -0.71 14.16 -2.88
N GLN A 52 -0.09 14.99 -2.03
CA GLN A 52 0.45 14.58 -0.75
C GLN A 52 -0.66 14.01 0.14
N ALA A 53 -1.82 14.67 0.21
CA ALA A 53 -2.96 14.16 0.98
C ALA A 53 -3.39 12.76 0.50
N ALA A 54 -3.47 12.54 -0.82
CA ALA A 54 -3.79 11.23 -1.37
C ALA A 54 -2.71 10.16 -1.07
N LEU A 55 -1.43 10.54 -1.13
CA LEU A 55 -0.30 9.68 -0.81
C LEU A 55 -0.25 9.33 0.68
N GLU A 56 -0.53 10.28 1.57
CA GLU A 56 -0.59 10.09 3.01
C GLU A 56 -1.75 9.16 3.39
N SER A 57 -2.94 9.38 2.84
CA SER A 57 -4.06 8.44 3.02
C SER A 57 -3.73 7.04 2.52
N LEU A 58 -3.04 6.92 1.37
CA LEU A 58 -2.60 5.61 0.87
C LEU A 58 -1.62 4.95 1.84
N GLU A 59 -0.66 5.71 2.36
CA GLU A 59 0.31 5.21 3.34
C GLU A 59 -0.37 4.67 4.60
N GLU A 60 -1.38 5.38 5.11
CA GLU A 60 -2.16 4.99 6.29
C GLU A 60 -2.93 3.69 6.06
N GLU A 61 -3.56 3.52 4.88
CA GLU A 61 -4.25 2.29 4.53
C GLU A 61 -3.28 1.11 4.44
N LEU A 62 -2.13 1.30 3.80
CA LEU A 62 -1.09 0.26 3.70
C LEU A 62 -0.56 -0.14 5.09
N ARG A 63 -0.34 0.84 5.98
CA ARG A 63 0.06 0.59 7.37
C ARG A 63 -1.03 -0.15 8.15
N SER A 64 -2.29 0.19 7.91
CA SER A 64 -3.44 -0.46 8.54
C SER A 64 -3.55 -1.92 8.14
N ILE A 65 -3.37 -2.27 6.86
CA ILE A 65 -3.34 -3.65 6.36
C ILE A 65 -2.27 -4.46 7.10
N VAL A 66 -1.04 -3.94 7.19
CA VAL A 66 0.06 -4.61 7.91
C VAL A 66 -0.30 -4.81 9.39
N ALA A 67 -0.87 -3.78 10.03
CA ALA A 67 -1.28 -3.85 11.42
C ALA A 67 -2.39 -4.90 11.65
N TYR A 68 -3.39 -4.98 10.76
CA TYR A 68 -4.43 -5.99 10.84
C TYR A 68 -3.86 -7.40 10.68
N LYS A 69 -2.99 -7.65 9.69
CA LYS A 69 -2.34 -8.96 9.49
C LYS A 69 -1.55 -9.41 10.72
N GLN A 70 -0.80 -8.51 11.34
CA GLN A 70 -0.06 -8.79 12.58
C GLN A 70 -0.98 -9.09 13.77
N ARG A 71 -2.11 -8.37 13.90
CA ARG A 71 -3.08 -8.55 14.98
C ARG A 71 -3.88 -9.85 14.80
N LEU A 72 -4.32 -10.16 13.59
CA LEU A 72 -5.05 -11.38 13.24
C LEU A 72 -4.25 -12.64 13.62
N GLY A 73 -2.92 -12.62 13.48
CA GLY A 73 -2.06 -13.71 13.92
C GLY A 73 -2.05 -13.96 15.45
N LYS A 74 -2.64 -13.07 16.25
CA LYS A 74 -2.67 -13.14 17.73
C LYS A 74 -4.10 -13.28 18.29
N VAL A 75 -5.13 -13.02 17.49
CA VAL A 75 -6.52 -13.00 17.96
C VAL A 75 -7.11 -14.41 17.95
N GLN A 76 -7.63 -14.85 19.09
CA GLN A 76 -8.31 -16.14 19.26
C GLN A 76 -9.83 -16.02 19.31
N ASN A 77 -10.37 -14.83 19.58
CA ASN A 77 -11.81 -14.59 19.57
C ASN A 77 -12.32 -14.52 18.12
N GLU A 78 -13.17 -15.48 17.73
CA GLU A 78 -13.64 -15.62 16.36
C GLU A 78 -14.52 -14.46 15.86
N GLU A 79 -15.29 -13.82 16.74
CA GLU A 79 -16.10 -12.65 16.38
C GLU A 79 -15.20 -11.45 16.06
N LEU A 80 -14.25 -11.15 16.95
CA LEU A 80 -13.25 -10.11 16.74
C LEU A 80 -12.40 -10.40 15.49
N LYS A 81 -12.02 -11.66 15.28
CA LYS A 81 -11.25 -12.08 14.10
C LYS A 81 -11.99 -11.76 12.81
N LYS A 82 -13.27 -12.12 12.71
CA LYS A 82 -14.11 -11.80 11.55
C LYS A 82 -14.23 -10.29 11.31
N SER A 83 -14.41 -9.50 12.36
CA SER A 83 -14.46 -8.04 12.24
C SER A 83 -13.15 -7.47 11.73
N LEU A 84 -12.01 -7.95 12.23
CA LEU A 84 -10.69 -7.50 11.79
C LEU A 84 -10.35 -7.96 10.37
N GLU A 85 -10.75 -9.16 9.95
CA GLU A 85 -10.63 -9.62 8.56
C GLU A 85 -11.46 -8.77 7.60
N SER A 86 -12.66 -8.33 8.00
CA SER A 86 -13.47 -7.40 7.20
C SER A 86 -12.80 -6.03 7.09
N ALA A 87 -12.34 -5.47 8.21
CA ALA A 87 -11.66 -4.17 8.22
C ALA A 87 -10.36 -4.19 7.40
N GLU A 88 -9.64 -5.31 7.41
CA GLU A 88 -8.44 -5.50 6.59
C GLU A 88 -8.77 -5.51 5.09
N LYS A 89 -9.83 -6.20 4.68
CA LYS A 89 -10.30 -6.18 3.28
C LYS A 89 -10.76 -4.80 2.83
N ASP A 90 -11.42 -4.05 3.70
CA ASP A 90 -11.84 -2.69 3.40
C ASP A 90 -10.61 -1.77 3.22
N ALA A 91 -9.59 -1.92 4.06
CA ALA A 91 -8.32 -1.21 3.90
C ALA A 91 -7.60 -1.59 2.59
N GLU A 92 -7.58 -2.88 2.21
CA GLU A 92 -7.04 -3.33 0.91
C GLU A 92 -7.79 -2.70 -0.27
N LYS A 93 -9.11 -2.61 -0.18
CA LYS A 93 -9.95 -1.95 -1.19
C LYS A 93 -9.65 -0.45 -1.27
N ASN A 94 -9.55 0.24 -0.14
CA ASN A 94 -9.24 1.68 -0.08
C ASN A 94 -7.85 1.96 -0.65
N ALA A 95 -6.84 1.18 -0.27
CA ALA A 95 -5.49 1.27 -0.83
C ALA A 95 -5.49 1.12 -2.36
N GLY A 96 -6.28 0.18 -2.90
CA GLY A 96 -6.44 0.01 -4.34
C GLY A 96 -7.09 1.21 -5.04
N ILE A 97 -8.10 1.83 -4.42
CA ILE A 97 -8.75 3.04 -4.94
C ILE A 97 -7.77 4.22 -4.92
N LEU A 98 -7.09 4.45 -3.81
CA LEU A 98 -6.13 5.54 -3.64
C LEU A 98 -4.92 5.39 -4.57
N THR A 99 -4.44 4.17 -4.79
CA THR A 99 -3.36 3.90 -5.76
C THR A 99 -3.76 4.33 -7.16
N ARG A 100 -4.94 3.92 -7.63
CA ARG A 100 -5.47 4.32 -8.94
C ARG A 100 -5.72 5.83 -9.03
N LEU A 101 -6.16 6.45 -7.94
CA LEU A 101 -6.35 7.89 -7.88
C LEU A 101 -5.01 8.62 -8.03
N VAL A 102 -3.99 8.21 -7.28
CA VAL A 102 -2.64 8.77 -7.38
C VAL A 102 -2.07 8.56 -8.78
N GLU A 103 -2.24 7.38 -9.39
CA GLU A 103 -1.82 7.14 -10.78
C GLU A 103 -2.52 8.12 -11.75
N LYS A 104 -3.83 8.32 -11.61
CA LYS A 104 -4.59 9.25 -12.44
C LYS A 104 -4.13 10.70 -12.26
N LEU A 105 -3.89 11.13 -11.02
CA LEU A 105 -3.46 12.49 -10.69
C LEU A 105 -2.01 12.76 -11.13
N ALA A 106 -1.15 11.74 -11.04
CA ALA A 106 0.24 11.80 -11.46
C ALA A 106 0.44 11.58 -12.97
N GLY A 107 -0.55 10.98 -13.66
CA GLY A 107 -0.46 10.65 -15.08
C GLY A 107 0.36 9.39 -15.38
N LEU A 108 0.32 8.39 -14.48
CA LEU A 108 1.04 7.11 -14.57
C LEU A 108 0.23 5.97 -15.23
#